data_AF-A0A923YJH2-F1
#
_entry.id   AF-A0A923YJH2-F1
#
_cell.length_a   1.000
_cell.length_b   1.000
_cell.length_c   1.000
_cell.angle_alpha   90.00
_cell.angle_beta   90.00
_cell.angle_gamma   90.00
#
_symmetry.space_group_name_H-M   'P 1'
#
loop_
_entity.id
_entity.type
_entity.pdbx_description
1 polymer ?
#
loop_
_entity_poly.entity_id
_entity_poly.type
_entity_poly.pdbx_seq_one_letter_code
_entity_poly.pdbx_strand_id
1 'polypeptide(L)'
;MLTLADDDYPSTLLNIADPPLLYVMGRFELLSRSSLAMVGSRNATAQDNANADRFSEALSHSEALSHCDLTVMPGFSPRYR
;
A
#
# COMPACT_ATOMS: atom_id res chain seq x y z
N MET A 1 4.76 7.94 -15.62
CA MET A 1 6.03 7.23 -15.35
C MET A 1 6.84 8.14 -14.47
N LEU A 2 7.35 7.65 -13.33
CA LEU A 2 8.19 8.38 -12.39
C LEU A 2 9.58 7.74 -12.37
N THR A 3 10.59 8.58 -12.35
CA THR A 3 12.01 8.27 -12.36
C THR A 3 12.68 8.79 -11.09
N LEU A 4 13.91 8.36 -10.81
CA LEU A 4 14.65 8.77 -9.61
C LEU A 4 14.99 10.27 -9.55
N ALA A 5 14.86 10.97 -10.66
CA ALA A 5 15.13 12.40 -10.76
C ALA A 5 13.87 13.27 -10.62
N ASP A 6 12.68 12.66 -10.53
CA ASP A 6 11.44 13.39 -10.38
C ASP A 6 11.21 13.74 -8.90
N ASP A 7 10.85 15.00 -8.61
CA ASP A 7 10.58 15.46 -7.23
C ASP A 7 9.41 14.71 -6.57
N ASP A 8 8.49 14.20 -7.38
CA ASP A 8 7.34 13.39 -6.95
C ASP A 8 7.71 11.92 -6.66
N TYR A 9 8.97 11.53 -6.85
CA TYR A 9 9.42 10.18 -6.52
C TYR A 9 9.49 10.01 -4.99
N PRO A 10 8.79 9.01 -4.42
CA PRO A 10 8.67 8.90 -2.97
C PRO A 10 10.01 8.55 -2.31
N SER A 11 10.41 9.36 -1.33
CA SER A 11 11.68 9.22 -0.62
C SER A 11 11.86 7.86 0.06
N THR A 12 10.77 7.24 0.53
CA THR A 12 10.78 5.89 1.12
C THR A 12 11.28 4.84 0.13
N LEU A 13 10.92 4.94 -1.15
CA LEU A 13 11.40 4.04 -2.20
C LEU A 13 12.74 4.48 -2.78
N LEU A 14 13.15 5.74 -2.59
CA LEU A 14 14.46 6.22 -3.03
C LEU A 14 15.58 5.71 -2.10
N ASN A 15 15.26 5.50 -0.82
CA ASN A 15 16.20 5.13 0.23
C ASN A 15 16.46 3.61 0.34
N ILE A 16 15.88 2.77 -0.53
CA ILE A 16 16.17 1.33 -0.55
C ILE A 16 17.41 1.04 -1.42
N ALA A 17 18.01 -0.15 -1.26
CA ALA A 17 19.29 -0.48 -1.90
C ALA A 17 19.28 -0.45 -3.44
N ASP A 18 18.15 -0.73 -4.08
CA ASP A 18 17.97 -0.69 -5.53
C ASP A 18 16.61 -0.04 -5.88
N PRO A 19 16.57 1.30 -6.00
CA PRO A 19 15.32 2.04 -6.24
C PRO A 19 14.73 1.74 -7.62
N PRO A 20 13.47 1.28 -7.71
CA PRO A 20 12.85 0.91 -8.99
C PRO A 20 12.35 2.13 -9.79
N LEU A 21 12.18 1.96 -11.10
CA LEU A 21 11.35 2.88 -11.88
C LEU A 21 9.87 2.58 -11.66
N LEU A 22 9.03 3.61 -11.53
CA LEU A 22 7.62 3.44 -11.20
C LEU A 22 6.72 3.81 -12.38
N TYR A 23 5.83 2.88 -12.75
CA TYR A 23 4.70 3.17 -13.61
C TYR A 23 3.46 3.34 -12.73
N VAL A 24 2.96 4.57 -12.65
CA VAL A 24 1.86 4.94 -11.77
C VAL A 24 0.60 5.19 -12.59
N MET A 25 -0.52 4.66 -12.11
CA MET A 25 -1.86 4.89 -12.63
C MET A 25 -2.72 5.46 -11.49
N GLY A 26 -3.34 6.62 -11.72
CA GLY A 26 -4.17 7.29 -10.71
C GLY A 26 -3.44 8.45 -10.01
N ARG A 27 -3.71 8.64 -8.72
CA ARG A 27 -3.22 9.77 -7.91
C ARG A 27 -1.83 9.48 -7.36
N PHE A 28 -0.82 10.14 -7.93
CA PHE A 28 0.58 9.93 -7.55
C PHE A 28 0.92 10.57 -6.20
N GLU A 29 0.16 11.58 -5.76
CA GLU A 29 0.39 12.31 -4.51
C GLU A 29 0.26 11.42 -3.27
N LEU A 30 -0.45 10.29 -3.39
CA LEU A 30 -0.60 9.29 -2.33
C LEU A 30 0.69 8.50 -2.08
N LEU A 31 1.60 8.42 -3.06
CA LEU A 31 2.85 7.66 -2.92
C LEU A 31 3.81 8.28 -1.91
N SER A 32 3.72 9.60 -1.72
CA SER A 32 4.57 10.36 -0.79
C SER A 32 3.97 10.47 0.61
N ARG A 33 2.75 9.98 0.82
CA ARG A 33 2.10 9.97 2.13
C ARG A 33 2.57 8.78 2.95
N SER A 34 2.64 8.96 4.26
CA SER A 34 2.86 7.84 5.17
C SER A 34 1.82 6.76 4.88
N SER A 35 2.26 5.51 4.77
CA SER A 35 1.33 4.43 4.47
C SER A 35 1.71 3.16 5.21
N LEU A 36 0.68 2.35 5.49
CA LEU A 36 0.83 1.04 6.10
C LEU A 36 0.43 -0.04 5.09
N ALA A 37 1.33 -0.99 4.86
CA ALA A 37 1.02 -2.18 4.08
C ALA A 37 0.44 -3.27 4.99
N MET A 38 -0.76 -3.76 4.65
CA MET A 38 -1.27 -5.00 5.24
C MET A 38 -1.00 -6.17 4.32
N VAL A 39 -0.37 -7.22 4.86
CA VAL A 39 -0.03 -8.46 4.14
C VAL A 39 -0.65 -9.66 4.85
N GLY A 40 -1.11 -10.64 4.09
CA GLY A 40 -1.78 -11.83 4.62
C GLY A 40 -1.51 -13.10 3.82
N SER A 41 -2.11 -14.20 4.25
CA SER A 41 -2.00 -15.50 3.57
C SER A 41 -2.51 -15.43 2.13
N ARG A 42 -1.84 -16.12 1.21
CA ARG A 42 -2.32 -16.32 -0.18
C ARG A 42 -3.53 -17.25 -0.24
N ASN A 43 -3.77 -18.04 0.81
CA ASN A 43 -4.93 -18.92 0.95
C ASN A 43 -5.72 -18.55 2.22
N ALA A 44 -6.14 -17.29 2.29
CA ALA A 44 -6.95 -16.76 3.39
C ALA A 44 -8.33 -17.42 3.41
N THR A 45 -8.79 -17.81 4.60
CA THR A 45 -10.17 -18.26 4.81
C THR A 45 -11.14 -17.07 4.74
N ALA A 46 -12.45 -17.34 4.65
CA ALA A 46 -13.45 -16.28 4.70
C ALA A 46 -13.36 -15.46 6.01
N GLN A 47 -13.00 -16.10 7.13
CA GLN A 47 -12.80 -15.43 8.41
C GLN A 47 -11.53 -14.55 8.39
N ASP A 48 -10.46 -14.99 7.75
CA ASP A 48 -9.23 -14.19 7.61
C ASP A 48 -9.49 -12.91 6.79
N ASN A 49 -10.26 -13.02 5.71
CA ASN A 49 -10.63 -11.84 4.91
C ASN A 49 -11.50 -10.87 5.72
N ALA A 50 -12.53 -11.37 6.42
CA ALA A 50 -13.37 -10.52 7.26
C ALA A 50 -12.59 -9.85 8.41
N ASN A 51 -11.53 -10.50 8.91
CA ASN A 51 -10.62 -9.90 9.87
C ASN A 51 -9.76 -8.81 9.22
N ALA A 52 -9.18 -9.07 8.04
CA ALA A 52 -8.41 -8.08 7.31
C ALA A 52 -9.24 -6.83 7.00
N ASP A 53 -10.51 -6.99 6.61
CA ASP A 53 -11.43 -5.88 6.37
C ASP A 53 -11.66 -5.05 7.64
N ARG A 54 -11.98 -5.69 8.77
CA ARG A 54 -12.17 -4.98 10.05
C ARG A 54 -10.91 -4.29 10.55
N PHE A 55 -9.75 -4.93 10.38
CA PHE A 55 -8.46 -4.28 10.70
C PHE A 55 -8.23 -3.08 9.80
N SER A 56 -8.55 -3.17 8.50
CA SER A 56 -8.39 -2.05 7.57
C SER A 56 -9.22 -0.84 8.00
N GLU A 57 -10.48 -1.08 8.35
CA GLU A 57 -11.42 -0.05 8.77
C GLU A 57 -11.02 0.56 10.13
N ALA A 58 -10.62 -0.28 11.08
CA ALA A 58 -10.16 0.21 12.39
C ALA A 58 -8.89 1.05 12.27
N LEU A 59 -7.95 0.66 11.40
CA LEU A 59 -6.70 1.38 11.20
C LEU A 59 -6.90 2.69 10.43
N SER A 60 -7.82 2.74 9.46
CA SER A 60 -8.13 3.98 8.75
C SER A 60 -8.80 5.04 9.64
N HIS A 61 -9.54 4.61 10.66
CA HIS A 61 -10.22 5.49 11.61
C HIS A 61 -9.40 5.80 12.88
N SER A 62 -8.26 5.13 13.07
CA SER A 62 -7.42 5.35 14.25
C SER A 62 -6.68 6.68 14.14
N GLU A 63 -6.80 7.54 15.16
CA GLU A 63 -6.18 8.88 15.20
C GLU A 63 -4.65 8.83 15.07
N ALA A 64 -4.01 7.74 15.54
CA ALA A 64 -2.56 7.52 15.41
C ALA A 64 -2.11 7.35 13.95
N LEU A 65 -3.02 7.00 13.05
CA LEU A 65 -2.82 6.86 11.60
C LEU A 65 -3.63 7.89 10.81
N SER A 66 -4.18 8.94 11.44
CA SER A 66 -5.00 9.96 10.75
C SER A 66 -4.25 10.67 9.61
N HIS A 67 -2.92 10.60 9.60
CA HIS A 67 -2.07 11.14 8.53
C HIS A 67 -1.53 10.07 7.57
N CYS A 68 -1.78 8.79 7.85
CA CYS A 68 -1.30 7.66 7.08
C CYS A 68 -2.40 7.08 6.20
N ASP A 69 -2.17 6.96 4.89
CA ASP A 69 -3.07 6.24 4.01
C ASP A 69 -2.84 4.74 4.14
N LEU A 70 -3.90 3.98 4.43
CA LEU A 70 -3.82 2.53 4.48
C LEU A 70 -3.82 1.96 3.06
N THR A 71 -2.74 1.28 2.67
CA THR A 71 -2.70 0.54 1.41
C THR A 71 -2.89 -0.94 1.70
N VAL A 72 -4.09 -1.45 1.45
CA VAL A 72 -4.36 -2.89 1.50
C VAL A 72 -3.81 -3.51 0.22
N MET A 73 -2.71 -4.23 0.32
CA MET A 73 -2.20 -5.05 -0.77
C MET A 73 -2.97 -6.38 -0.70
N PRO A 74 -3.89 -6.68 -1.64
CA PRO A 74 -4.53 -7.98 -1.65
C PRO A 74 -3.43 -9.03 -1.74
N GLY A 75 -3.40 -9.96 -0.78
CA GLY A 75 -2.49 -11.09 -0.82
C GLY A 75 -2.65 -11.75 -2.18
N PHE A 76 -1.57 -11.75 -2.97
CA PHE A 76 -1.52 -12.11 -4.39
C PHE A 76 -2.37 -13.36 -4.68
N SER A 77 -3.65 -13.16 -4.95
CA SER A 77 -4.59 -14.20 -5.33
C SER A 77 -4.65 -14.12 -6.84
N PRO A 78 -4.22 -15.16 -7.58
CA PRO A 78 -4.29 -15.14 -9.03
C PRO A 78 -5.76 -15.34 -9.40
N ARG A 79 -6.56 -14.28 -9.30
CA ARG A 79 -7.86 -14.19 -9.96
C ARG A 79 -7.71 -13.28 -11.18
N TYR A 80 -6.90 -13.74 -12.13
CA TYR A 80 -7.21 -13.48 -13.53
C TYR A 80 -8.47 -14.28 -13.83
N ARG A 81 -9.61 -13.59 -13.93
CA ARG A 81 -10.78 -14.08 -14.65
C ARG A 81 -11.34 -12.96 -15.49
#